data_AF-A0AAW1DGG7-F1
#
_entry.id   AF-A0AAW1DGG7-F1
#
_cell.length_a   1.000
_cell.length_b   1.000
_cell.length_c   1.000
_cell.angle_alpha   90.00
_cell.angle_beta   90.00
_cell.angle_gamma   90.00
#
_symmetry.space_group_name_H-M   'P 1'
#
loop_
_entity.id
_entity.type
_entity.pdbx_description
1 polymer ?
#
loop_
_entity_poly.entity_id
_entity_poly.type
_entity_poly.pdbx_seq_one_letter_code
_entity_poly.pdbx_strand_id
1 'polypeptide(L)'
;MTRFILFYFIALCFIDKLSYSVMSYHHITEPEYYQSPINIIHEEALKHIYPPVEINNLGSEEKFLIINTGHTYKLKGLSREATLTGGSLFNKYIFNNLHFHWGKTDSEGSEHRIDYEKFPLEAHFLWKHFIDYNVPPEFLKESKSRYLKKLCVMYKKQQLSAKHKKQLFSTKHKEQLHTNITSDVGIVNFIKEELDDLHDWPVTVRKDGNVERETIVRTLKLKTFNAIYKYLKWIQVNEAESSNPCDSASNEEQYDFNISEFTSQPTTIFAVIAVFFKIDDNAPRYDALSFANLVTEANSNFTTVQDLLSQILTLVNFNQYYTYSGSTTTPPFPTSVTWIVLRQPIFISHEQLDRLRLLLGPEGIIRENWREVQPIAGRFVYFHGEEA
;
A
#
# COMPACT_ATOMS: atom_id res chain seq x y z
N MET A 1 50.49 0.41 4.02
CA MET A 1 49.51 1.34 4.63
C MET A 1 48.43 1.77 3.61
N THR A 2 47.98 0.85 2.75
CA THR A 2 47.14 1.17 1.57
C THR A 2 46.04 0.13 1.33
N ARG A 3 45.66 -0.62 2.37
CA ARG A 3 44.58 -1.62 2.35
C ARG A 3 43.45 -1.35 3.36
N PHE A 4 43.55 -0.28 4.14
CA PHE A 4 42.53 0.11 5.12
C PHE A 4 41.55 1.19 4.64
N ILE A 5 41.85 1.88 3.53
CA ILE A 5 40.98 2.96 3.00
C ILE A 5 39.96 2.42 1.97
N LEU A 6 40.25 1.30 1.31
CA LEU A 6 39.33 0.70 0.33
C LEU A 6 38.16 -0.06 0.98
N PHE A 7 38.34 -0.56 2.21
CA PHE A 7 37.26 -1.20 2.98
C PHE A 7 36.28 -0.18 3.58
N TYR A 8 36.72 1.05 3.86
CA TYR A 8 35.85 2.10 4.41
C TYR A 8 34.95 2.72 3.33
N PHE A 9 35.41 2.80 2.08
CA PHE A 9 34.59 3.27 0.95
C PHE A 9 33.59 2.23 0.44
N ILE A 10 33.94 0.94 0.47
CA ILE A 10 32.98 -0.14 0.12
C ILE A 10 31.95 -0.33 1.24
N ALA A 11 32.33 -0.15 2.51
CA ALA A 11 31.38 -0.18 3.62
C ALA A 11 30.34 0.95 3.55
N LEU A 12 30.71 2.17 3.15
CA LEU A 12 29.75 3.28 3.02
C LEU A 12 28.80 3.10 1.83
N CYS A 13 29.26 2.59 0.69
CA CYS A 13 28.36 2.29 -0.44
C CYS A 13 27.44 1.08 -0.20
N PHE A 14 27.78 0.17 0.71
CA PHE A 14 26.90 -0.93 1.12
C PHE A 14 25.96 -0.55 2.27
N ILE A 15 26.35 0.36 3.16
CA ILE A 15 25.48 0.86 4.24
C ILE A 15 24.33 1.71 3.69
N ASP A 16 24.51 2.44 2.58
CA ASP A 16 23.42 3.19 1.94
C ASP A 16 22.40 2.30 1.20
N LYS A 17 22.80 1.10 0.74
CA LYS A 17 21.87 0.11 0.18
C LYS A 17 21.27 -0.82 1.25
N LEU A 18 22.02 -1.13 2.30
CA LEU A 18 21.51 -1.88 3.46
C LEU A 18 20.55 -1.04 4.30
N SER A 19 20.72 0.28 4.41
CA SER A 19 19.76 1.14 5.10
C SER A 19 18.41 1.11 4.37
N TYR A 20 18.36 1.16 3.04
CA TYR A 20 17.10 1.05 2.31
C TYR A 20 16.40 -0.30 2.46
N SER A 21 17.14 -1.41 2.43
CA SER A 21 16.56 -2.75 2.59
C SER A 21 16.15 -2.99 4.05
N VAL A 22 17.02 -2.72 5.02
CA VAL A 22 16.76 -2.96 6.45
C VAL A 22 15.79 -1.94 7.05
N MET A 23 15.80 -0.67 6.63
CA MET A 23 14.77 0.30 7.03
C MET A 23 13.40 -0.06 6.43
N SER A 24 13.34 -0.66 5.22
CA SER A 24 12.08 -1.21 4.72
C SER A 24 11.60 -2.45 5.48
N TYR A 25 12.49 -3.16 6.18
CA TYR A 25 12.17 -4.36 6.96
C TYR A 25 11.87 -4.08 8.45
N HIS A 26 12.39 -3.00 9.04
CA HIS A 26 12.02 -2.53 10.39
C HIS A 26 10.78 -1.63 10.41
N HIS A 27 10.29 -1.17 9.25
CA HIS A 27 9.09 -0.33 9.15
C HIS A 27 7.81 -1.08 8.72
N ILE A 28 7.86 -2.41 8.65
CA ILE A 28 6.63 -3.24 8.55
C ILE A 28 6.06 -3.56 9.94
N THR A 29 6.78 -3.22 11.01
CA THR A 29 6.26 -3.27 12.37
C THR A 29 5.62 -1.95 12.73
N GLU A 30 4.29 -1.99 12.86
CA GLU A 30 3.34 -0.93 13.25
C GLU A 30 2.66 -0.19 12.07
N PRO A 31 1.71 -0.86 11.36
CA PRO A 31 0.83 -0.25 10.35
C PRO A 31 0.03 0.97 10.84
N GLU A 32 0.04 1.25 12.14
CA GLU A 32 -0.59 2.43 12.76
C GLU A 32 0.16 3.75 12.47
N TYR A 33 1.45 3.73 12.07
CA TYR A 33 2.24 4.95 11.91
C TYR A 33 2.37 5.48 10.47
N TYR A 34 2.12 4.64 9.44
CA TYR A 34 2.23 5.05 8.03
C TYR A 34 0.88 5.38 7.39
N GLN A 35 0.11 6.16 8.13
CA GLN A 35 -1.24 6.54 7.74
C GLN A 35 -1.23 7.73 6.78
N SER A 36 -2.29 7.82 5.98
CA SER A 36 -2.60 8.94 5.09
C SER A 36 -3.94 9.57 5.52
N PRO A 37 -4.20 10.85 5.20
CA PRO A 37 -3.37 11.77 4.42
C PRO A 37 -2.20 12.36 5.22
N ILE A 38 -1.33 13.15 4.58
CA ILE A 38 -0.25 13.90 5.22
C ILE A 38 -0.24 15.36 4.80
N ASN A 39 0.42 16.20 5.59
CA ASN A 39 0.88 17.51 5.14
C ASN A 39 2.22 17.35 4.41
N ILE A 40 2.29 17.83 3.17
CA ILE A 40 3.50 17.80 2.35
C ILE A 40 4.17 19.17 2.46
N ILE A 41 5.38 19.20 3.00
CA ILE A 41 6.23 20.40 2.98
C ILE A 41 7.05 20.39 1.69
N HIS A 42 6.82 21.35 0.79
CA HIS A 42 7.44 21.37 -0.53
C HIS A 42 8.97 21.41 -0.44
N GLU A 43 9.51 22.25 0.45
CA GLU A 43 10.95 22.44 0.62
C GLU A 43 11.66 21.22 1.22
N GLU A 44 10.93 20.34 1.93
CA GLU A 44 11.48 19.10 2.49
C GLU A 44 11.36 17.91 1.54
N ALA A 45 10.60 18.04 0.44
CA ALA A 45 10.40 16.96 -0.51
C ALA A 45 11.67 16.69 -1.32
N LEU A 46 12.06 15.41 -1.38
CA LEU A 46 13.25 14.97 -2.11
C LEU A 46 12.99 15.02 -3.62
N LYS A 47 13.76 15.82 -4.36
CA LYS A 47 13.64 15.88 -5.81
C LYS A 47 13.98 14.54 -6.46
N HIS A 48 13.11 14.05 -7.32
CA HIS A 48 13.34 12.84 -8.12
C HIS A 48 12.59 12.92 -9.45
N ILE A 49 13.29 12.64 -10.55
CA ILE A 49 12.70 12.59 -11.89
C ILE A 49 12.27 11.16 -12.16
N TYR A 50 10.98 10.96 -12.39
CA TYR A 50 10.38 9.68 -12.73
C TYR A 50 10.03 9.64 -14.22
N PRO A 51 9.85 8.44 -14.80
CA PRO A 51 9.21 8.29 -16.10
C PRO A 51 7.82 8.96 -16.12
N PRO A 52 7.32 9.38 -17.29
CA PRO A 52 5.98 9.97 -17.41
C PRO A 52 4.90 9.07 -16.81
N VAL A 53 3.91 9.67 -16.13
CA VAL A 53 2.70 8.94 -15.75
C VAL A 53 1.85 8.73 -17.00
N GLU A 54 1.55 7.47 -17.30
CA GLU A 54 0.79 7.08 -18.49
C GLU A 54 -0.55 6.47 -18.08
N ILE A 55 -1.64 7.06 -18.59
CA ILE A 55 -3.00 6.55 -18.40
C ILE A 55 -3.54 6.13 -19.76
N ASN A 56 -3.70 4.82 -19.92
CA ASN A 56 -4.13 4.21 -21.17
C ASN A 56 -5.63 3.87 -21.13
N ASN A 57 -6.22 3.77 -22.33
CA ASN A 57 -7.63 3.45 -22.55
C ASN A 57 -8.60 4.48 -21.95
N LEU A 58 -8.27 5.78 -21.97
CA LEU A 58 -9.21 6.90 -21.70
C LEU A 58 -10.11 7.14 -22.93
N GLY A 59 -11.41 7.48 -22.74
CA GLY A 59 -12.21 8.04 -23.85
C GLY A 59 -13.21 7.16 -24.61
N SER A 60 -13.46 5.89 -24.25
CA SER A 60 -14.45 5.03 -24.96
C SER A 60 -15.87 5.15 -24.36
N GLU A 61 -16.92 4.65 -25.05
CA GLU A 61 -18.37 4.62 -24.67
C GLU A 61 -18.67 3.93 -23.32
N GLU A 62 -18.01 4.37 -22.26
CA GLU A 62 -17.91 3.72 -20.97
C GLU A 62 -19.12 4.02 -20.11
N LYS A 63 -19.59 2.99 -19.41
CA LYS A 63 -20.64 3.16 -18.41
C LYS A 63 -20.00 3.29 -17.04
N PHE A 64 -20.36 4.34 -16.33
CA PHE A 64 -19.99 4.53 -14.93
C PHE A 64 -21.20 4.31 -14.04
N LEU A 65 -21.01 3.52 -12.98
CA LEU A 65 -21.93 3.47 -11.86
C LEU A 65 -21.51 4.52 -10.83
N ILE A 66 -22.34 5.55 -10.68
CA ILE A 66 -22.23 6.58 -9.65
C ILE A 66 -23.00 6.08 -8.44
N ILE A 67 -22.37 6.09 -7.27
CA ILE A 67 -22.92 5.57 -6.03
C ILE A 67 -22.79 6.64 -4.95
N ASN A 68 -23.88 6.96 -4.27
CA ASN A 68 -23.80 7.59 -2.96
C ASN A 68 -23.56 6.49 -1.92
N THR A 69 -22.37 6.44 -1.33
CA THR A 69 -22.04 5.40 -0.35
C THR A 69 -22.55 5.70 1.07
N GLY A 70 -23.32 6.78 1.25
CA GLY A 70 -23.63 7.38 2.55
C GLY A 70 -22.47 8.20 3.16
N HIS A 71 -21.33 8.32 2.45
CA HIS A 71 -20.13 9.02 2.93
C HIS A 71 -19.42 9.82 1.84
N THR A 72 -19.50 9.37 0.59
CA THR A 72 -18.91 10.05 -0.58
C THR A 72 -19.70 9.66 -1.83
N TYR A 73 -19.54 10.44 -2.90
CA TYR A 73 -19.73 9.95 -4.25
C TYR A 73 -18.63 8.96 -4.60
N LYS A 74 -18.98 7.81 -5.14
CA LYS A 74 -18.06 6.80 -5.65
C LYS A 74 -18.44 6.41 -7.07
N LEU A 75 -17.51 6.57 -8.00
CA LEU A 75 -17.68 6.26 -9.41
C LEU A 75 -16.89 5.00 -9.74
N LYS A 76 -17.57 3.96 -10.23
CA LYS A 76 -16.97 2.70 -10.67
C LYS A 76 -17.19 2.52 -12.17
N GLY A 77 -16.12 2.20 -12.91
CA GLY A 77 -16.25 1.76 -14.30
C GLY A 77 -16.94 0.40 -14.35
N LEU A 78 -17.87 0.23 -15.28
CA LEU A 78 -18.60 -1.02 -15.50
C LEU A 78 -18.01 -1.86 -16.63
N SER A 79 -17.23 -1.26 -17.54
CA SER A 79 -16.71 -1.91 -18.74
C SER A 79 -15.22 -1.61 -19.04
N ARG A 80 -14.57 -0.66 -18.32
CA ARG A 80 -13.17 -0.28 -18.55
C ARG A 80 -12.19 -0.99 -17.63
N GLU A 81 -11.10 -1.40 -18.25
CA GLU A 81 -9.80 -1.56 -17.61
C GLU A 81 -8.92 -0.39 -18.02
N ALA A 82 -9.25 0.83 -17.57
CA ALA A 82 -8.29 1.93 -17.67
C ALA A 82 -7.03 1.53 -16.90
N THR A 83 -5.86 1.81 -17.46
CA THR A 83 -4.61 1.34 -16.83
C THR A 83 -3.64 2.45 -16.60
N LEU A 84 -2.97 2.40 -15.45
CA LEU A 84 -2.00 3.37 -14.98
C LEU A 84 -0.62 2.71 -14.89
N THR A 85 0.37 3.35 -15.51
CA THR A 85 1.78 2.96 -15.54
C THR A 85 2.67 4.20 -15.41
N GLY A 86 3.97 4.00 -15.19
CA GLY A 86 4.94 5.09 -15.11
C GLY A 86 4.88 5.87 -13.78
N GLY A 87 5.50 7.05 -13.75
CA GLY A 87 5.75 7.77 -12.50
C GLY A 87 6.59 6.95 -11.51
N SER A 88 6.23 6.98 -10.24
CA SER A 88 6.86 6.15 -9.19
C SER A 88 6.34 4.71 -9.13
N LEU A 89 5.51 4.30 -10.09
CA LEU A 89 4.85 3.01 -10.10
C LEU A 89 5.69 1.98 -10.86
N PHE A 90 5.90 0.83 -10.23
CA PHE A 90 6.65 -0.28 -10.82
C PHE A 90 5.78 -1.30 -11.55
N ASN A 91 4.46 -1.20 -11.40
CA ASN A 91 3.50 -2.16 -11.95
C ASN A 91 2.46 -1.44 -12.80
N LYS A 92 1.76 -2.22 -13.63
CA LYS A 92 0.54 -1.78 -14.29
C LYS A 92 -0.64 -1.91 -13.35
N TYR A 93 -1.31 -0.81 -13.06
CA TYR A 93 -2.51 -0.78 -12.22
C TYR A 93 -3.75 -0.65 -13.09
N ILE A 94 -4.87 -1.19 -12.63
CA ILE A 94 -6.19 -1.11 -13.26
C ILE A 94 -7.05 -0.17 -12.41
N PHE A 95 -7.78 0.73 -13.06
CA PHE A 95 -8.70 1.63 -12.38
C PHE A 95 -9.72 0.83 -11.56
N ASN A 96 -9.98 1.30 -10.34
CA ASN A 96 -10.89 0.63 -9.43
C ASN A 96 -12.09 1.51 -9.09
N ASN A 97 -11.86 2.74 -8.65
CA ASN A 97 -12.92 3.74 -8.47
C ASN A 97 -12.34 5.14 -8.31
N LEU A 98 -13.20 6.13 -8.48
CA LEU A 98 -12.98 7.53 -8.14
C LEU A 98 -13.91 7.91 -6.97
N HIS A 99 -13.42 8.67 -6.00
CA HIS A 99 -14.22 9.25 -4.93
C HIS A 99 -13.70 10.64 -4.52
N PHE A 100 -14.46 11.37 -3.71
CA PHE A 100 -14.26 12.78 -3.45
C PHE A 100 -14.34 13.12 -1.96
N HIS A 101 -13.53 14.09 -1.55
CA HIS A 101 -13.51 14.66 -0.22
C HIS A 101 -13.70 16.18 -0.31
N TRP A 102 -14.67 16.73 0.39
CA TRP A 102 -14.99 18.15 0.42
C TRP A 102 -15.20 18.62 1.84
N GLY A 103 -15.10 19.93 2.05
CA GLY A 103 -15.36 20.57 3.33
C GLY A 103 -16.51 21.56 3.25
N LYS A 104 -16.82 22.13 4.41
CA LYS A 104 -17.96 23.03 4.59
C LYS A 104 -17.75 24.40 3.92
N THR A 105 -16.50 24.81 3.74
CA THR A 105 -16.13 26.13 3.21
C THR A 105 -15.27 26.01 1.95
N ASP A 106 -15.14 27.09 1.20
CA ASP A 106 -14.39 27.11 -0.06
C ASP A 106 -12.87 27.19 0.13
N SER A 107 -12.41 27.12 1.38
CA SER A 107 -11.01 27.10 1.79
C SER A 107 -10.57 25.77 2.40
N GLU A 108 -11.48 24.82 2.64
CA GLU A 108 -11.14 23.55 3.29
C GLU A 108 -11.96 22.38 2.74
N GLY A 109 -11.36 21.20 2.70
CA GLY A 109 -12.04 20.00 2.23
C GLY A 109 -11.14 18.87 1.72
N SER A 110 -9.92 19.20 1.34
CA SER A 110 -8.89 18.23 1.02
C SER A 110 -8.45 17.48 2.28
N GLU A 111 -8.11 16.22 2.08
CA GLU A 111 -7.49 15.35 3.07
C GLU A 111 -5.99 15.71 3.17
N HIS A 112 -5.30 15.79 2.04
CA HIS A 112 -3.91 16.25 1.99
C HIS A 112 -3.81 17.78 2.15
N ARG A 113 -2.61 18.20 2.55
CA ARG A 113 -2.19 19.60 2.58
C ARG A 113 -0.86 19.76 1.86
N ILE A 114 -0.64 20.91 1.24
CA ILE A 114 0.68 21.33 0.75
C ILE A 114 1.04 22.60 1.50
N ASP A 115 2.19 22.60 2.18
CA ASP A 115 2.68 23.73 2.98
C ASP A 115 1.62 24.24 3.98
N TYR A 116 0.92 23.31 4.62
CA TYR A 116 -0.20 23.51 5.54
C TYR A 116 -1.48 24.09 4.93
N GLU A 117 -1.49 24.40 3.63
CA GLU A 117 -2.68 24.86 2.92
C GLU A 117 -3.60 23.68 2.58
N LYS A 118 -4.91 23.88 2.84
CA LYS A 118 -5.98 22.99 2.38
C LYS A 118 -6.57 23.52 1.07
N PHE A 119 -7.21 22.61 0.34
CA PHE A 119 -8.03 22.90 -0.82
C PHE A 119 -9.49 22.59 -0.52
N PRO A 120 -10.47 23.24 -1.16
CA PRO A 120 -11.90 22.99 -0.92
C PRO A 120 -12.39 21.58 -1.30
N LEU A 121 -11.70 20.91 -2.22
CA LEU A 121 -12.08 19.58 -2.70
C LEU A 121 -10.83 18.79 -3.13
N GLU A 122 -10.83 17.49 -2.85
CA GLU A 122 -9.83 16.54 -3.29
C GLU A 122 -10.51 15.30 -3.88
N ALA A 123 -10.05 14.87 -5.05
CA ALA A 123 -10.52 13.65 -5.69
C ALA A 123 -9.44 12.57 -5.67
N HIS A 124 -9.84 11.35 -5.36
CA HIS A 124 -8.98 10.18 -5.29
C HIS A 124 -9.33 9.18 -6.39
N PHE A 125 -8.44 9.07 -7.36
CA PHE A 125 -8.48 8.01 -8.38
C PHE A 125 -7.73 6.80 -7.82
N LEU A 126 -8.47 5.80 -7.37
CA LEU A 126 -7.93 4.56 -6.82
C LEU A 126 -7.71 3.55 -7.94
N TRP A 127 -6.49 3.04 -8.00
CA TRP A 127 -6.05 2.01 -8.94
C TRP A 127 -5.54 0.81 -8.17
N LYS A 128 -5.75 -0.40 -8.70
CA LYS A 128 -5.34 -1.64 -8.06
C LYS A 128 -4.43 -2.44 -8.98
N HIS A 129 -3.43 -3.09 -8.39
CA HIS A 129 -2.66 -4.11 -9.06
C HIS A 129 -2.83 -5.42 -8.28
N PHE A 130 -3.24 -6.47 -8.97
CA PHE A 130 -3.32 -7.80 -8.40
C PHE A 130 -1.98 -8.46 -8.56
N ILE A 131 -1.35 -8.74 -7.43
CA ILE A 131 -0.15 -9.55 -7.42
C ILE A 131 -0.59 -11.00 -7.33
N ASP A 132 -0.41 -11.77 -8.40
CA ASP A 132 -0.59 -13.22 -8.41
C ASP A 132 0.79 -13.89 -8.32
N TYR A 133 1.11 -14.45 -7.16
CA TYR A 133 2.31 -15.26 -6.97
C TYR A 133 1.95 -16.45 -6.09
N ASN A 134 1.86 -17.63 -6.71
CA ASN A 134 1.80 -18.90 -6.02
C ASN A 134 3.16 -19.16 -5.36
N VAL A 135 3.23 -19.09 -4.02
CA VAL A 135 4.37 -19.65 -3.28
C VAL A 135 4.26 -21.18 -3.41
N PRO A 136 5.26 -21.87 -3.96
CA PRO A 136 5.16 -23.31 -4.12
C PRO A 136 5.05 -24.02 -2.75
N PRO A 137 4.11 -24.97 -2.58
CA PRO A 137 3.92 -25.64 -1.31
C PRO A 137 5.18 -26.33 -0.74
N GLU A 138 6.05 -26.82 -1.61
CA GLU A 138 7.34 -27.43 -1.26
C GLU A 138 8.26 -26.47 -0.49
N PHE A 139 8.29 -25.19 -0.87
CA PHE A 139 9.14 -24.19 -0.24
C PHE A 139 8.70 -23.91 1.20
N LEU A 140 7.38 -23.87 1.44
CA LEU A 140 6.83 -23.74 2.80
C LEU A 140 7.16 -24.97 3.64
N LYS A 141 7.02 -26.20 3.11
CA LYS A 141 7.39 -27.43 3.83
C LYS A 141 8.87 -27.43 4.23
N GLU A 142 9.75 -27.01 3.32
CA GLU A 142 11.19 -26.90 3.59
C GLU A 142 11.50 -25.87 4.68
N SER A 143 10.85 -24.71 4.63
CA SER A 143 10.96 -23.67 5.66
C SER A 143 10.58 -24.19 7.06
N LYS A 144 9.53 -25.03 7.17
CA LYS A 144 9.17 -25.67 8.47
C LYS A 144 10.28 -26.55 8.99
N SER A 145 10.80 -27.43 8.13
CA SER A 145 11.87 -28.35 8.52
C SER A 145 13.08 -27.58 9.06
N ARG A 146 13.52 -26.53 8.35
CA ARG A 146 14.64 -25.69 8.79
C ARG A 146 14.34 -24.97 10.12
N TYR A 147 13.14 -24.42 10.28
CA TYR A 147 12.72 -23.77 11.51
C TYR A 147 12.74 -24.70 12.73
N LEU A 148 12.16 -25.90 12.61
CA LEU A 148 12.11 -26.89 13.69
C LEU A 148 13.50 -27.39 14.09
N LYS A 149 14.37 -27.62 13.10
CA LYS A 149 15.79 -27.94 13.35
C LYS A 149 16.49 -26.81 14.11
N LYS A 150 16.28 -25.54 13.71
CA LYS A 150 16.87 -24.37 14.37
C LYS A 150 16.39 -24.21 15.82
N LEU A 151 15.07 -24.35 16.05
CA LEU A 151 14.47 -24.38 17.39
C LEU A 151 15.03 -25.48 18.27
N CYS A 152 15.16 -26.70 17.74
CA CYS A 152 15.73 -27.82 18.47
C CYS A 152 17.19 -27.55 18.87
N VAL A 153 18.01 -26.97 17.99
CA VAL A 153 19.38 -26.58 18.30
C VAL A 153 19.42 -25.53 19.42
N MET A 154 18.58 -24.49 19.34
CA MET A 154 18.49 -23.46 20.38
C MET A 154 18.03 -24.03 21.73
N TYR A 155 17.06 -24.95 21.70
CA TYR A 155 16.57 -25.67 22.88
C TYR A 155 17.67 -26.50 23.53
N LYS A 156 18.39 -27.33 22.76
CA LYS A 156 19.53 -28.14 23.23
C LYS A 156 20.66 -27.29 23.81
N LYS A 157 20.93 -26.12 23.20
CA LYS A 157 21.97 -25.19 23.66
C LYS A 157 21.54 -24.31 24.84
N GLN A 158 20.32 -24.49 25.37
CA GLN A 158 19.72 -23.64 26.42
C GLN A 158 19.71 -22.14 26.07
N GLN A 159 19.72 -21.81 24.78
CA GLN A 159 19.72 -20.42 24.29
C GLN A 159 18.32 -19.79 24.35
N LEU A 160 17.29 -20.58 24.68
CA LEU A 160 15.94 -20.09 24.94
C LEU A 160 15.80 -19.67 26.41
N SER A 161 15.56 -18.37 26.64
CA SER A 161 15.34 -17.84 27.98
C SER A 161 14.13 -18.50 28.68
N ALA A 162 14.11 -18.54 30.01
CA ALA A 162 12.96 -19.08 30.77
C ALA A 162 11.64 -18.33 30.47
N LYS A 163 11.74 -17.02 30.17
CA LYS A 163 10.63 -16.18 29.71
C LYS A 163 10.11 -16.63 28.34
N HIS A 164 11.01 -16.98 27.41
CA HIS A 164 10.67 -17.48 26.07
C HIS A 164 10.07 -18.89 26.13
N LYS A 165 10.63 -19.80 26.95
CA LYS A 165 10.02 -21.11 27.20
C LYS A 165 8.58 -20.94 27.72
N LYS A 166 8.35 -20.03 28.67
CA LYS A 166 6.99 -19.77 29.21
C LYS A 166 6.03 -19.15 28.18
N GLN A 167 6.51 -18.28 27.29
CA GLN A 167 5.68 -17.67 26.24
C GLN A 167 5.36 -18.62 25.09
N LEU A 168 6.31 -19.47 24.67
CA LEU A 168 6.06 -20.48 23.64
C LEU A 168 5.05 -21.55 24.10
N PHE A 169 5.13 -22.01 25.35
CA PHE A 169 4.41 -23.20 25.81
C PHE A 169 3.19 -22.91 26.73
N SER A 170 2.72 -21.66 26.87
CA SER A 170 1.51 -21.39 27.66
C SER A 170 0.24 -21.33 26.81
N THR A 171 -0.74 -22.16 27.16
CA THR A 171 -2.09 -22.22 26.54
C THR A 171 -2.92 -20.95 26.73
N LYS A 172 -2.55 -20.06 27.66
CA LYS A 172 -3.34 -18.86 28.03
C LYS A 172 -3.03 -17.60 27.19
N HIS A 173 -2.32 -17.74 26.07
CA HIS A 173 -1.87 -16.63 25.24
C HIS A 173 -2.07 -16.86 23.73
N LYS A 174 -2.98 -17.76 23.33
CA LYS A 174 -3.22 -18.08 21.91
C LYS A 174 -3.85 -16.92 21.10
N GLU A 175 -4.42 -15.89 21.75
CA GLU A 175 -5.08 -14.75 21.06
C GLU A 175 -4.28 -13.43 21.04
N GLN A 176 -3.29 -13.23 21.92
CA GLN A 176 -2.52 -11.97 22.02
C GLN A 176 -1.18 -11.97 21.24
N LEU A 177 -0.84 -13.05 20.54
CA LEU A 177 0.44 -13.26 19.85
C LEU A 177 0.59 -12.49 18.51
N HIS A 178 -0.16 -11.40 18.31
CA HIS A 178 -0.09 -10.60 17.08
C HIS A 178 1.12 -9.65 17.01
N THR A 179 1.68 -9.23 18.15
CA THR A 179 2.69 -8.15 18.22
C THR A 179 4.11 -8.60 18.61
N ASN A 180 4.34 -9.86 18.99
CA ASN A 180 5.63 -10.26 19.61
C ASN A 180 6.63 -10.98 18.69
N ILE A 181 6.23 -11.49 17.52
CA ILE A 181 7.13 -12.33 16.69
C ILE A 181 8.25 -11.50 16.06
N THR A 182 7.99 -10.24 15.74
CA THR A 182 8.99 -9.32 15.18
C THR A 182 10.04 -8.86 16.20
N SER A 183 9.81 -9.13 17.49
CA SER A 183 10.80 -8.88 18.55
C SER A 183 11.75 -10.06 18.78
N ASP A 184 11.46 -11.24 18.21
CA ASP A 184 12.32 -12.42 18.32
C ASP A 184 13.41 -12.39 17.24
N VAL A 185 14.63 -12.03 17.67
CA VAL A 185 15.81 -11.94 16.82
C VAL A 185 16.12 -13.26 16.10
N GLY A 186 15.81 -14.41 16.71
CA GLY A 186 16.02 -15.72 16.10
C GLY A 186 15.08 -16.01 14.95
N ILE A 187 13.79 -15.66 15.10
CA ILE A 187 12.77 -15.79 14.06
C ILE A 187 13.03 -14.79 12.92
N VAL A 188 13.33 -13.54 13.26
CA VAL A 188 13.66 -12.51 12.26
C VAL A 188 14.88 -12.91 11.43
N ASN A 189 15.93 -13.44 12.06
CA ASN A 189 17.11 -13.91 11.33
C ASN A 189 16.84 -15.17 10.51
N PHE A 190 16.02 -16.11 11.02
CA PHE A 190 15.56 -17.25 10.23
C PHE A 190 14.83 -16.80 8.97
N ILE A 191 13.83 -15.92 9.08
CA ILE A 191 13.09 -15.46 7.90
C ILE A 191 14.00 -14.71 6.93
N LYS A 192 14.99 -13.93 7.43
CA LYS A 192 15.99 -13.28 6.57
C LYS A 192 16.82 -14.29 5.77
N GLU A 193 17.32 -15.35 6.41
CA GLU A 193 18.04 -16.44 5.75
C GLU A 193 17.18 -17.08 4.64
N GLU A 194 15.92 -17.43 4.96
CA GLU A 194 14.98 -18.00 3.97
C GLU A 194 14.70 -17.06 2.79
N LEU A 195 14.66 -15.75 3.03
CA LEU A 195 14.43 -14.74 2.01
C LEU A 195 15.64 -14.47 1.13
N ASP A 196 16.85 -14.64 1.66
CA ASP A 196 18.07 -14.47 0.88
C ASP A 196 18.23 -15.61 -0.12
N ASP A 197 17.79 -16.82 0.22
CA ASP A 197 17.73 -17.96 -0.70
C ASP A 197 16.77 -17.73 -1.89
N LEU A 198 15.77 -16.83 -1.77
CA LEU A 198 14.90 -16.46 -2.91
C LEU A 198 15.62 -15.67 -4.02
N HIS A 199 16.79 -15.08 -3.76
CA HIS A 199 17.55 -14.40 -4.82
C HIS A 199 17.99 -15.35 -5.94
N ASP A 200 18.19 -16.63 -5.61
CA ASP A 200 18.63 -17.67 -6.54
C ASP A 200 17.46 -18.39 -7.23
N TRP A 201 16.22 -18.00 -6.93
CA TRP A 201 15.03 -18.60 -7.54
C TRP A 201 14.90 -18.23 -9.02
N PRO A 202 14.70 -19.20 -9.94
CA PRO A 202 14.49 -18.91 -11.36
C PRO A 202 13.13 -18.26 -11.57
N VAL A 203 13.10 -16.93 -11.65
CA VAL A 203 11.90 -16.17 -12.03
C VAL A 203 11.75 -16.25 -13.56
N THR A 204 10.72 -16.92 -14.05
CA THR A 204 10.35 -16.88 -15.48
C THR A 204 9.80 -15.49 -15.82
N VAL A 205 10.65 -14.66 -16.42
CA VAL A 205 10.29 -13.32 -16.90
C VAL A 205 9.35 -13.47 -18.11
N ARG A 206 8.18 -12.80 -18.08
CA ARG A 206 7.27 -12.72 -19.23
C ARG A 206 7.94 -11.93 -20.37
N LYS A 207 7.58 -12.27 -21.61
CA LYS A 207 8.24 -11.81 -22.87
C LYS A 207 8.19 -10.29 -23.14
N ASP A 208 7.53 -9.50 -22.31
CA ASP A 208 7.42 -8.03 -22.44
C ASP A 208 8.48 -7.25 -21.63
N GLY A 209 9.33 -7.94 -20.86
CA GLY A 209 10.71 -7.52 -20.59
C GLY A 209 10.95 -6.30 -19.69
N ASN A 210 9.95 -5.51 -19.31
CA ASN A 210 10.17 -4.22 -18.63
C ASN A 210 9.39 -4.04 -17.32
N VAL A 211 9.53 -4.99 -16.40
CA VAL A 211 9.40 -4.70 -14.95
C VAL A 211 10.68 -5.22 -14.32
N GLU A 212 11.47 -4.30 -13.76
CA GLU A 212 12.80 -4.58 -13.24
C GLU A 212 12.76 -5.79 -12.31
N ARG A 213 13.63 -6.77 -12.59
CA ARG A 213 13.89 -7.98 -11.79
C ARG A 213 13.89 -7.69 -10.29
N GLU A 214 14.37 -6.52 -9.88
CA GLU A 214 14.42 -6.04 -8.50
C GLU A 214 13.04 -5.83 -7.88
N THR A 215 12.05 -5.33 -8.61
CA THR A 215 10.65 -5.19 -8.14
C THR A 215 10.00 -6.55 -7.94
N ILE A 216 10.22 -7.47 -8.89
CA ILE A 216 9.69 -8.84 -8.79
C ILE A 216 10.32 -9.54 -7.60
N VAL A 217 11.64 -9.46 -7.43
CA VAL A 217 12.36 -10.02 -6.28
C VAL A 217 11.92 -9.40 -4.97
N ARG A 218 11.76 -8.07 -4.90
CA ARG A 218 11.31 -7.38 -3.67
C ARG A 218 9.89 -7.77 -3.29
N THR A 219 9.00 -7.88 -4.28
CA THR A 219 7.60 -8.28 -4.07
C THR A 219 7.47 -9.75 -3.69
N LEU A 220 8.25 -10.63 -4.35
CA LEU A 220 8.36 -12.04 -3.97
C LEU A 220 8.90 -12.17 -2.55
N LYS A 221 9.96 -11.43 -2.19
CA LYS A 221 10.49 -11.42 -0.82
C LYS A 221 9.44 -10.99 0.20
N LEU A 222 8.66 -9.95 -0.05
CA LEU A 222 7.61 -9.49 0.88
C LEU A 222 6.46 -10.51 1.05
N LYS A 223 6.03 -11.18 -0.03
CA LYS A 223 4.99 -12.22 0.06
C LYS A 223 5.51 -13.51 0.67
N THR A 224 6.71 -13.94 0.29
CA THR A 224 7.36 -15.11 0.88
C THR A 224 7.63 -14.86 2.35
N PHE A 225 8.05 -13.65 2.74
CA PHE A 225 8.15 -13.24 4.14
C PHE A 225 6.81 -13.41 4.84
N ASN A 226 5.72 -12.88 4.29
CA ASN A 226 4.40 -12.97 4.91
C ASN A 226 3.86 -14.41 4.98
N ALA A 227 4.09 -15.21 3.94
CA ALA A 227 3.69 -16.61 3.88
C ALA A 227 4.50 -17.46 4.87
N ILE A 228 5.83 -17.35 4.85
CA ILE A 228 6.72 -17.94 5.85
C ILE A 228 6.31 -17.47 7.24
N TYR A 229 6.13 -16.17 7.48
CA TYR A 229 5.79 -15.61 8.78
C TYR A 229 4.46 -16.15 9.32
N LYS A 230 3.38 -16.15 8.52
CA LYS A 230 2.08 -16.71 8.91
C LYS A 230 2.20 -18.22 9.18
N TYR A 231 2.99 -18.91 8.37
CA TYR A 231 3.23 -20.33 8.50
C TYR A 231 4.05 -20.69 9.75
N LEU A 232 5.15 -19.99 10.01
CA LEU A 232 5.96 -20.12 11.22
C LEU A 232 5.17 -19.76 12.47
N LYS A 233 4.32 -18.73 12.40
CA LYS A 233 3.38 -18.39 13.47
C LYS A 233 2.40 -19.53 13.73
N TRP A 234 1.85 -20.13 12.67
CA TRP A 234 0.98 -21.31 12.80
C TRP A 234 1.74 -22.49 13.44
N ILE A 235 2.98 -22.77 13.02
CA ILE A 235 3.82 -23.82 13.62
C ILE A 235 4.07 -23.53 15.10
N GLN A 236 4.45 -22.29 15.44
CA GLN A 236 4.71 -21.91 16.82
C GLN A 236 3.48 -22.06 17.72
N VAL A 237 2.28 -21.77 17.21
CA VAL A 237 1.02 -21.89 17.98
C VAL A 237 0.55 -23.34 18.11
N ASN A 238 0.72 -24.16 17.07
CA ASN A 238 0.15 -25.51 17.00
C ASN A 238 1.15 -26.61 17.40
N GLU A 239 2.45 -26.43 17.20
CA GLU A 239 3.48 -27.41 17.60
C GLU A 239 4.05 -27.18 19.00
N ALA A 240 3.79 -26.01 19.61
CA ALA A 240 4.09 -25.79 21.03
C ALA A 240 3.19 -26.58 21.99
N GLU A 241 2.31 -27.45 21.47
CA GLU A 241 1.64 -28.49 22.28
C GLU A 241 2.60 -29.64 22.63
N SER A 242 3.74 -29.76 21.93
CA SER A 242 4.87 -30.60 22.33
C SER A 242 5.77 -29.84 23.32
N SER A 243 6.14 -30.48 24.43
CA SER A 243 7.03 -29.90 25.44
C SER A 243 8.50 -29.81 24.99
N ASN A 244 8.84 -30.40 23.83
CA ASN A 244 10.19 -30.48 23.31
C ASN A 244 10.22 -30.36 21.76
N PRO A 245 10.67 -29.23 21.21
CA PRO A 245 10.71 -29.00 19.76
C PRO A 245 11.70 -29.93 19.00
N CYS A 246 12.54 -30.66 19.72
CA CYS A 246 13.40 -31.69 19.11
C CYS A 246 12.65 -32.95 18.70
N ASP A 247 11.52 -33.25 19.33
CA ASP A 247 10.73 -34.45 19.03
C ASP A 247 9.85 -34.26 17.79
N SER A 248 9.43 -33.02 17.51
CA SER A 248 8.74 -32.66 16.27
C SER A 248 9.70 -32.57 15.07
N ALA A 249 10.94 -32.10 15.28
CA ALA A 249 11.97 -32.08 14.25
C ALA A 249 12.41 -33.49 13.77
N SER A 250 12.20 -34.53 14.57
CA SER A 250 12.48 -35.93 14.18
C SER A 250 11.32 -36.61 13.46
N ASN A 251 10.09 -36.09 13.55
CA ASN A 251 8.86 -36.72 13.05
C ASN A 251 8.18 -35.85 11.97
N GLU A 252 8.96 -35.24 11.07
CA GLU A 252 8.50 -34.28 10.06
C GLU A 252 7.36 -34.79 9.14
N GLU A 253 7.13 -36.10 9.06
CA GLU A 253 6.23 -36.74 8.08
C GLU A 253 4.73 -36.77 8.45
N GLN A 254 4.30 -36.45 9.67
CA GLN A 254 2.95 -36.83 10.13
C GLN A 254 1.86 -35.72 10.14
N TYR A 255 2.16 -34.47 9.79
CA TYR A 255 1.16 -33.39 9.82
C TYR A 255 0.75 -32.92 8.42
N ASP A 256 -0.42 -33.36 7.99
CA ASP A 256 -1.03 -32.97 6.72
C ASP A 256 -1.60 -31.54 6.84
N PHE A 257 -0.78 -30.55 6.48
CA PHE A 257 -1.11 -29.13 6.55
C PHE A 257 -1.70 -28.66 5.22
N ASN A 258 -2.87 -28.02 5.25
CA ASN A 258 -3.52 -27.49 4.04
C ASN A 258 -2.84 -26.20 3.58
N ILE A 259 -1.79 -26.35 2.77
CA ILE A 259 -0.97 -25.24 2.25
C ILE A 259 -1.76 -24.29 1.34
N SER A 260 -2.86 -24.76 0.72
CA SER A 260 -3.66 -23.97 -0.22
C SER A 260 -4.28 -22.71 0.40
N GLU A 261 -4.49 -22.67 1.72
CA GLU A 261 -5.00 -21.50 2.44
C GLU A 261 -3.97 -20.36 2.52
N PHE A 262 -2.68 -20.68 2.43
CA PHE A 262 -1.57 -19.72 2.59
C PHE A 262 -1.01 -19.23 1.25
N THR A 263 -1.32 -19.93 0.15
CA THR A 263 -0.86 -19.62 -1.21
C THR A 263 -1.91 -18.92 -2.07
N SER A 264 -3.19 -18.90 -1.65
CA SER A 264 -4.34 -18.56 -2.52
C SER A 264 -4.82 -17.11 -2.49
N GLN A 265 -4.29 -16.22 -1.64
CA GLN A 265 -4.80 -14.85 -1.61
C GLN A 265 -3.90 -13.86 -2.38
N PRO A 266 -4.36 -13.35 -3.54
CA PRO A 266 -3.66 -12.28 -4.23
C PRO A 266 -3.62 -11.04 -3.35
N THR A 267 -2.42 -10.62 -2.91
CA THR A 267 -2.24 -9.32 -2.26
C THR A 267 -2.52 -8.23 -3.30
N THR A 268 -3.53 -7.41 -3.01
CA THR A 268 -3.81 -6.22 -3.82
C THR A 268 -2.99 -5.08 -3.28
N ILE A 269 -2.23 -4.41 -4.15
CA ILE A 269 -1.59 -3.13 -3.85
C ILE A 269 -2.34 -2.03 -4.57
N PHE A 270 -2.32 -0.84 -3.99
CA PHE A 270 -3.05 0.30 -4.52
C PHE A 270 -2.10 1.41 -4.95
N ALA A 271 -2.51 2.13 -5.98
CA ALA A 271 -1.99 3.45 -6.29
C ALA A 271 -3.15 4.44 -6.22
N VAL A 272 -2.93 5.63 -5.67
CA VAL A 272 -3.93 6.70 -5.65
C VAL A 272 -3.35 7.93 -6.29
N ILE A 273 -4.01 8.42 -7.33
CA ILE A 273 -3.77 9.77 -7.85
C ILE A 273 -4.73 10.70 -7.10
N ALA A 274 -4.17 11.65 -6.36
CA ALA A 274 -4.90 12.70 -5.66
C ALA A 274 -4.86 14.00 -6.45
N VAL A 275 -6.03 14.60 -6.65
CA VAL A 275 -6.22 15.82 -7.44
C VAL A 275 -6.92 16.86 -6.57
N PHE A 276 -6.27 18.00 -6.36
CA PHE A 276 -6.87 19.14 -5.67
C PHE A 276 -7.75 19.96 -6.59
N PHE A 277 -8.75 20.62 -6.01
CA PHE A 277 -9.60 21.58 -6.69
C PHE A 277 -9.60 22.90 -5.92
N LYS A 278 -9.58 24.02 -6.64
CA LYS A 278 -9.59 25.37 -6.05
C LYS A 278 -10.72 26.19 -6.66
N ILE A 279 -11.31 27.10 -5.90
CA ILE A 279 -12.36 27.96 -6.44
C ILE A 279 -11.78 29.09 -7.29
N ASP A 280 -12.37 29.31 -8.46
CA ASP A 280 -12.19 30.49 -9.31
C ASP A 280 -13.53 30.82 -9.98
N ASP A 281 -13.97 32.08 -9.87
CA ASP A 281 -15.22 32.56 -10.49
C ASP A 281 -15.20 32.48 -12.02
N ASN A 282 -14.01 32.47 -12.62
CA ASN A 282 -13.80 32.34 -14.06
C ASN A 282 -13.58 30.89 -14.50
N ALA A 283 -13.66 29.92 -13.58
CA ALA A 283 -13.44 28.52 -13.91
C ALA A 283 -14.47 28.01 -14.94
N PRO A 284 -14.06 27.20 -15.92
CA PRO A 284 -14.99 26.53 -16.82
C PRO A 284 -15.99 25.66 -16.06
N ARG A 285 -17.24 25.62 -16.52
CA ARG A 285 -18.22 24.63 -16.02
C ARG A 285 -17.90 23.26 -16.59
N TYR A 286 -17.18 22.46 -15.82
CA TYR A 286 -16.98 21.04 -16.10
C TYR A 286 -18.26 20.24 -15.89
N ASP A 287 -18.66 19.47 -16.90
CA ASP A 287 -19.72 18.47 -16.80
C ASP A 287 -19.32 17.33 -15.85
N ALA A 288 -18.02 17.18 -15.57
CA ALA A 288 -17.45 16.14 -14.73
C ALA A 288 -18.00 16.10 -13.29
N LEU A 289 -18.65 17.16 -12.79
CA LEU A 289 -19.29 17.21 -11.47
C LEU A 289 -20.82 17.31 -11.55
N SER A 290 -21.40 17.34 -12.75
CA SER A 290 -22.86 17.44 -12.93
C SER A 290 -23.59 16.19 -12.42
N PHE A 291 -22.89 15.05 -12.37
CA PHE A 291 -23.42 13.79 -11.85
C PHE A 291 -23.95 13.91 -10.42
N ALA A 292 -23.48 14.87 -9.64
CA ALA A 292 -23.88 15.04 -8.24
C ALA A 292 -25.39 15.27 -8.10
N ASN A 293 -26.02 15.90 -9.10
CA ASN A 293 -27.47 16.12 -9.14
C ASN A 293 -28.29 14.85 -9.42
N LEU A 294 -27.65 13.78 -9.89
CA LEU A 294 -28.31 12.53 -10.28
C LEU A 294 -28.45 11.54 -9.12
N VAL A 295 -27.63 11.69 -8.07
CA VAL A 295 -27.54 10.73 -6.96
C VAL A 295 -27.32 11.49 -5.65
N THR A 296 -28.39 11.81 -4.94
CA THR A 296 -28.31 12.54 -3.65
C THR A 296 -28.65 11.67 -2.45
N GLU A 297 -29.58 10.72 -2.59
CA GLU A 297 -30.07 9.87 -1.50
C GLU A 297 -29.03 8.84 -1.03
N ALA A 298 -28.92 8.61 0.28
CA ALA A 298 -27.97 7.66 0.85
C ALA A 298 -28.16 6.25 0.28
N ASN A 299 -27.08 5.59 -0.13
CA ASN A 299 -27.08 4.26 -0.75
C ASN A 299 -27.78 4.16 -2.11
N SER A 300 -28.17 5.29 -2.71
CA SER A 300 -28.67 5.32 -4.08
C SER A 300 -27.53 5.24 -5.10
N ASN A 301 -27.88 4.89 -6.34
CA ASN A 301 -26.93 4.82 -7.44
C ASN A 301 -27.60 5.19 -8.77
N PHE A 302 -26.77 5.57 -9.74
CA PHE A 302 -27.18 5.90 -11.10
C PHE A 302 -26.10 5.44 -12.09
N THR A 303 -26.51 4.92 -13.24
CA THR A 303 -25.57 4.54 -14.30
C THR A 303 -25.58 5.60 -15.39
N THR A 304 -24.41 6.16 -15.70
CA THR A 304 -24.23 7.14 -16.78
C THR A 304 -23.34 6.58 -17.89
N VAL A 305 -23.51 7.08 -19.11
CA VAL A 305 -22.62 6.84 -20.26
C VAL A 305 -21.59 7.96 -20.46
N GLN A 306 -21.58 8.97 -19.58
CA GLN A 306 -20.64 10.07 -19.63
C GLN A 306 -19.24 9.61 -19.18
N ASP A 307 -18.20 9.98 -19.94
CA ASP A 307 -16.81 9.68 -19.59
C ASP A 307 -16.25 10.66 -18.55
N LEU A 308 -16.69 10.52 -17.30
CA LEU A 308 -16.32 11.39 -16.19
C LEU A 308 -14.82 11.29 -15.85
N LEU A 309 -14.20 10.13 -16.10
CA LEU A 309 -12.79 9.89 -15.79
C LEU A 309 -11.86 10.72 -16.69
N SER A 310 -12.08 10.69 -18.00
CA SER A 310 -11.24 11.45 -18.92
C SER A 310 -11.46 12.96 -18.78
N GLN A 311 -12.69 13.40 -18.49
CA GLN A 311 -12.99 14.82 -18.28
C GLN A 311 -12.18 15.47 -17.16
N ILE A 312 -11.81 14.72 -16.11
CA ILE A 312 -10.96 15.24 -15.02
C ILE A 312 -9.49 15.02 -15.36
N LEU A 313 -9.08 13.81 -15.74
CA LEU A 313 -7.67 13.45 -15.92
C LEU A 313 -6.99 14.14 -17.12
N THR A 314 -7.75 14.70 -18.05
CA THR A 314 -7.20 15.52 -19.15
C THR A 314 -6.89 16.97 -18.75
N LEU A 315 -7.37 17.41 -17.57
CA LEU A 315 -7.15 18.76 -17.05
C LEU A 315 -5.94 18.86 -16.12
N VAL A 316 -5.41 17.72 -15.69
CA VAL A 316 -4.35 17.69 -14.68
C VAL A 316 -2.95 17.70 -15.31
N ASN A 317 -1.98 18.18 -14.54
CA ASN A 317 -0.58 18.20 -14.94
C ASN A 317 0.21 17.09 -14.23
N PHE A 318 0.61 16.07 -14.99
CA PHE A 318 1.43 14.96 -14.49
C PHE A 318 2.94 15.26 -14.45
N ASN A 319 3.38 16.44 -14.91
CA ASN A 319 4.80 16.83 -14.85
C ASN A 319 5.19 17.38 -13.47
N GLN A 320 4.23 17.66 -12.58
CA GLN A 320 4.48 18.19 -11.24
C GLN A 320 3.63 17.48 -10.18
N TYR A 321 4.24 16.58 -9.41
CA TYR A 321 3.54 15.84 -8.36
C TYR A 321 4.47 15.41 -7.22
N TYR A 322 3.87 15.10 -6.08
CA TYR A 322 4.53 14.45 -4.95
C TYR A 322 4.18 12.97 -4.91
N THR A 323 5.10 12.14 -4.43
CA THR A 323 4.82 10.72 -4.26
C THR A 323 5.42 10.18 -2.97
N TYR A 324 4.65 9.32 -2.29
CA TYR A 324 5.05 8.71 -1.03
C TYR A 324 4.24 7.42 -0.78
N SER A 325 4.72 6.56 0.11
CA SER A 325 3.99 5.36 0.55
C SER A 325 3.12 5.66 1.77
N GLY A 326 1.88 5.19 1.78
CA GLY A 326 0.95 5.43 2.87
C GLY A 326 -0.20 4.43 2.91
N SER A 327 -1.32 4.88 3.48
CA SER A 327 -2.53 4.06 3.64
C SER A 327 -3.67 4.55 2.76
N THR A 328 -4.78 3.81 2.70
CA THR A 328 -6.06 4.43 2.34
C THR A 328 -6.49 5.39 3.45
N THR A 329 -7.35 6.35 3.12
CA THR A 329 -7.88 7.32 4.09
C THR A 329 -9.25 6.94 4.64
N THR A 330 -9.81 5.83 4.18
CA THR A 330 -11.00 5.19 4.76
C THR A 330 -10.65 3.85 5.41
N PRO A 331 -11.37 3.42 6.46
CA PRO A 331 -11.18 2.10 7.07
C PRO A 331 -11.24 0.96 6.03
N PRO A 332 -10.44 -0.12 6.17
CA PRO A 332 -9.58 -0.45 7.31
C PRO A 332 -8.15 0.12 7.25
N PHE A 333 -7.91 1.17 6.45
CA PHE A 333 -6.62 1.85 6.32
C PHE A 333 -5.40 0.97 5.96
N PRO A 334 -5.50 0.02 5.00
CA PRO A 334 -4.33 -0.76 4.57
C PRO A 334 -3.18 0.14 4.14
N THR A 335 -1.97 -0.11 4.65
CA THR A 335 -0.72 0.63 4.40
C THR A 335 -0.01 0.27 3.09
N SER A 336 -0.78 -0.20 2.10
CA SER A 336 -0.28 -0.69 0.81
C SER A 336 -0.63 0.26 -0.34
N VAL A 337 -0.49 1.57 -0.12
CA VAL A 337 -0.84 2.60 -1.09
C VAL A 337 0.39 3.41 -1.50
N THR A 338 0.63 3.50 -2.82
CA THR A 338 1.52 4.53 -3.38
C THR A 338 0.66 5.74 -3.77
N TRP A 339 0.91 6.87 -3.12
CA TRP A 339 0.26 8.14 -3.44
C TRP A 339 1.01 8.88 -4.54
N ILE A 340 0.26 9.48 -5.46
CA ILE A 340 0.69 10.47 -6.45
C ILE A 340 -0.20 11.69 -6.25
N VAL A 341 0.29 12.70 -5.53
CA VAL A 341 -0.45 13.92 -5.19
C VAL A 341 -0.06 15.02 -6.17
N LEU A 342 -0.96 15.39 -7.07
CA LEU A 342 -0.67 16.40 -8.10
C LEU A 342 -0.52 17.78 -7.46
N ARG A 343 0.51 18.52 -7.86
CA ARG A 343 0.81 19.84 -7.29
C ARG A 343 -0.19 20.91 -7.75
N GLN A 344 -0.59 20.86 -9.02
CA GLN A 344 -1.45 21.88 -9.62
C GLN A 344 -2.93 21.50 -9.44
N PRO A 345 -3.76 22.39 -8.85
CA PRO A 345 -5.18 22.14 -8.68
C PRO A 345 -5.95 22.36 -9.99
N ILE A 346 -7.12 21.73 -10.10
CA ILE A 346 -8.15 22.09 -11.09
C ILE A 346 -8.99 23.23 -10.52
N PHE A 347 -9.22 24.28 -11.30
CA PHE A 347 -10.09 25.38 -10.88
C PHE A 347 -11.55 25.03 -11.15
N ILE A 348 -12.46 25.29 -10.21
CA ILE A 348 -13.92 25.07 -10.37
C ILE A 348 -14.71 26.25 -9.80
N SER A 349 -15.96 26.39 -10.22
CA SER A 349 -16.85 27.42 -9.64
C SER A 349 -17.46 26.97 -8.31
N HIS A 350 -17.87 27.94 -7.48
CA HIS A 350 -18.63 27.71 -6.25
C HIS A 350 -19.86 26.80 -6.47
N GLU A 351 -20.63 27.05 -7.54
CA GLU A 351 -21.84 26.28 -7.87
C GLU A 351 -21.54 24.79 -8.11
N GLN A 352 -20.39 24.45 -8.68
CA GLN A 352 -20.03 23.06 -8.93
C GLN A 352 -19.67 22.33 -7.63
N LEU A 353 -19.00 22.99 -6.70
CA LEU A 353 -18.67 22.42 -5.40
C LEU A 353 -19.92 22.25 -4.53
N ASP A 354 -20.83 23.22 -4.54
CA ASP A 354 -22.06 23.16 -3.75
C ASP A 354 -22.94 21.97 -4.11
N ARG A 355 -22.93 21.51 -5.36
CA ARG A 355 -23.64 20.28 -5.77
C ARG A 355 -23.15 19.04 -5.02
N LEU A 356 -21.85 18.93 -4.76
CA LEU A 356 -21.30 17.81 -3.98
C LEU A 356 -21.74 17.89 -2.51
N ARG A 357 -21.85 19.10 -1.96
CA ARG A 357 -22.29 19.36 -0.57
C ARG A 357 -23.78 19.07 -0.33
N LEU A 358 -24.55 18.71 -1.35
CA LEU A 358 -25.96 18.29 -1.22
C LEU A 358 -26.12 16.79 -0.95
N LEU A 359 -25.03 16.01 -0.92
CA LEU A 359 -25.08 14.57 -0.69
C LEU A 359 -25.71 14.24 0.67
N LEU A 360 -26.68 13.33 0.69
CA LEU A 360 -27.31 12.84 1.93
C LEU A 360 -26.57 11.60 2.43
N GLY A 361 -26.15 11.63 3.69
CA GLY A 361 -25.68 10.50 4.46
C GLY A 361 -26.74 10.00 5.46
N PRO A 362 -26.37 9.03 6.33
CA PRO A 362 -27.29 8.47 7.33
C PRO A 362 -27.87 9.50 8.31
N GLU A 363 -27.14 10.58 8.57
CA GLU A 363 -27.50 11.63 9.55
C GLU A 363 -27.96 12.94 8.87
N GLY A 364 -28.24 12.91 7.56
CA GLY A 364 -28.61 14.08 6.77
C GLY A 364 -27.48 14.55 5.85
N ILE A 365 -27.46 15.83 5.50
CA ILE A 365 -26.52 16.38 4.51
C ILE A 365 -25.07 16.26 5.01
N ILE A 366 -24.20 15.67 4.18
CA ILE A 366 -22.77 15.55 4.42
C ILE A 366 -22.09 16.88 4.10
N ARG A 367 -21.88 17.70 5.13
CA ARG A 367 -21.22 19.01 5.00
C ARG A 367 -19.72 18.91 4.75
N GLU A 368 -19.10 17.86 5.25
CA GLU A 368 -17.69 17.57 5.08
C GLU A 368 -17.42 16.07 5.24
N ASN A 369 -16.38 15.56 4.57
CA ASN A 369 -16.07 14.13 4.56
C ASN A 369 -14.58 13.83 4.34
N TRP A 370 -13.70 14.51 5.07
CA TRP A 370 -12.25 14.35 4.98
C TRP A 370 -11.66 13.88 6.33
N ARG A 371 -10.56 13.12 6.26
CA ARG A 371 -9.76 12.68 7.41
C ARG A 371 -8.67 13.70 7.75
N GLU A 372 -8.36 13.88 9.03
CA GLU A 372 -7.24 14.70 9.48
C GLU A 372 -5.87 14.15 9.02
N VAL A 373 -4.91 15.06 8.84
CA VAL A 373 -3.54 14.71 8.48
C VAL A 373 -2.86 13.86 9.55
N GLN A 374 -2.05 12.92 9.10
CA GLN A 374 -1.34 11.95 9.92
C GLN A 374 0.14 12.32 9.98
N PRO A 375 0.88 11.94 11.04
CA PRO A 375 2.31 12.21 11.14
C PRO A 375 3.11 11.62 9.97
N ILE A 376 4.15 12.31 9.53
CA ILE A 376 5.03 11.81 8.46
C ILE A 376 5.80 10.54 8.87
N ALA A 377 6.07 10.38 10.17
CA ALA A 377 6.67 9.19 10.78
C ALA A 377 7.98 8.71 10.12
N GLY A 378 8.81 9.66 9.66
CA GLY A 378 10.08 9.36 8.99
C GLY A 378 9.97 8.90 7.53
N ARG A 379 8.76 8.94 6.93
CA ARG A 379 8.61 8.73 5.49
C ARG A 379 9.26 9.85 4.70
N PHE A 380 9.89 9.49 3.60
CA PHE A 380 10.29 10.46 2.59
C PHE A 380 9.14 10.74 1.62
N VAL A 381 8.94 12.01 1.32
CA VAL A 381 8.11 12.46 0.20
C VAL A 381 9.05 12.84 -0.93
N TYR A 382 8.76 12.36 -2.14
CA TYR A 382 9.52 12.73 -3.33
C TYR A 382 8.73 13.72 -4.16
N PHE A 383 9.42 14.68 -4.77
CA PHE A 383 8.84 15.64 -5.70
C PHE A 383 9.36 15.38 -7.12
N HIS A 384 8.43 15.20 -8.05
CA HIS A 384 8.65 15.15 -9.47
C HIS A 384 8.29 16.50 -10.09
N GLY A 385 9.21 17.08 -10.86
CA GLY A 385 8.96 18.25 -11.70
C GLY A 385 10.17 19.17 -11.82
N GLU A 386 10.15 20.01 -12.87
CA GLU A 386 11.12 21.10 -13.04
C GLU A 386 10.68 22.31 -12.21
N GLU A 387 11.64 22.98 -11.57
CA GLU A 387 11.40 24.28 -10.94
C GLU A 387 11.15 25.33 -12.04
N ALA A 388 10.11 26.15 -11.83
CA ALA A 388 9.75 27.23 -12.74
C ALA A 388 10.71 28.42 -12.62
#